data_AF-A0A437UA24-F1
#
_entry.id   AF-A0A437UA24-F1
#
_cell.length_a   1.000
_cell.length_b   1.000
_cell.length_c   1.000
_cell.angle_alpha   90.00
_cell.angle_beta   90.00
_cell.angle_gamma   90.00
#
_symmetry.space_group_name_H-M   'P 1'
#
loop_
_entity.id
_entity.type
_entity.pdbx_description
1 polymer ?
#
loop_
_entity_poly.entity_id
_entity_poly.type
_entity_poly.pdbx_seq_one_letter_code
_entity_poly.pdbx_strand_id
1 'polypeptide(L)'
;MADYLHNHGIQIGEHVLLSPDEGDEFSINPAIPSYQLLYMFFSSIYNPMGLLINEKKAKIGNKGFRKWGEYLAIVDWVVNEHRIKRIKKMGIVHYQDTGWSGVHGWTNGTEVFNKVSDLKEVQTFDAIGEYDKKVYSGKQQTKTTKGTKFYRIDNEYIIFNCPPIVKIS
;
A
#
# COMPACT_ATOMS: atom_id res chain seq x y z
N MET A 1 9.34 -18.11 -11.06
CA MET A 1 9.20 -17.93 -12.52
C MET A 1 10.16 -16.89 -13.09
N ALA A 2 10.16 -15.65 -12.60
CA ALA A 2 11.06 -14.59 -13.10
C ALA A 2 12.55 -15.00 -13.09
N ASP A 3 13.02 -15.58 -11.98
CA ASP A 3 14.40 -16.06 -11.86
C ASP A 3 14.73 -17.16 -12.87
N TYR A 4 13.79 -18.06 -13.14
CA TYR A 4 13.96 -19.12 -14.13
C TYR A 4 14.16 -18.52 -15.53
N LEU A 5 13.30 -17.61 -15.94
CA LEU A 5 13.41 -16.94 -17.25
C LEU A 5 14.73 -16.17 -17.37
N HIS A 6 15.11 -15.41 -16.34
CA HIS A 6 16.37 -14.67 -16.30
C HIS A 6 17.59 -15.60 -16.43
N ASN A 7 17.61 -16.72 -15.70
CA ASN A 7 18.70 -17.69 -15.76
C ASN A 7 18.79 -18.42 -17.11
N HIS A 8 17.73 -18.39 -17.92
CA HIS A 8 17.71 -18.93 -19.28
C HIS A 8 17.93 -17.84 -20.36
N GLY A 9 18.49 -16.69 -19.98
CA GLY A 9 18.87 -15.61 -20.90
C GLY A 9 17.70 -14.78 -21.41
N ILE A 10 16.50 -14.94 -20.86
CA ILE A 10 15.34 -14.13 -21.23
C ILE A 10 15.43 -12.79 -20.48
N GLN A 11 15.46 -11.70 -21.24
CA GLN A 11 15.48 -10.36 -20.68
C GLN A 11 14.11 -10.02 -20.09
N ILE A 12 14.09 -9.75 -18.79
CA ILE A 12 12.91 -9.25 -18.07
C ILE A 12 13.12 -7.75 -17.84
N GLY A 13 12.19 -6.93 -18.33
CA GLY A 13 12.23 -5.48 -18.08
C GLY A 13 11.97 -5.16 -16.61
N GLU A 14 10.88 -5.70 -16.06
CA GLU A 14 10.52 -5.54 -14.66
C GLU A 14 9.59 -6.65 -14.16
N HIS A 15 9.56 -6.81 -12.85
CA HIS A 15 8.68 -7.73 -12.15
C HIS A 15 7.74 -6.94 -11.23
N VAL A 16 6.44 -7.01 -11.50
CA VAL A 16 5.42 -6.31 -10.73
C VAL A 16 4.67 -7.33 -9.88
N LEU A 17 4.67 -7.13 -8.57
CA LEU A 17 4.06 -7.99 -7.57
C LEU A 17 2.81 -7.29 -7.05
N LEU A 18 1.65 -7.85 -7.35
CA LEU A 18 0.37 -7.23 -7.06
C LEU A 18 -0.38 -8.08 -6.04
N SER A 19 -0.54 -7.57 -4.82
CA SER A 19 -1.17 -8.32 -3.72
C SER A 19 -0.73 -9.80 -3.63
N PRO A 20 0.58 -10.10 -3.60
CA PRO A 20 1.08 -11.46 -3.61
C PRO A 20 0.76 -12.16 -2.28
N ASP A 21 -0.06 -13.21 -2.31
CA ASP A 21 -0.49 -14.01 -1.13
C ASP A 21 0.67 -14.45 -0.22
N GLU A 22 1.83 -14.57 -0.84
CA GLU A 22 3.11 -15.05 -0.33
C GLU A 22 3.86 -14.09 0.61
N GLY A 23 3.39 -12.84 0.79
CA GLY A 23 3.90 -11.94 1.85
C GLY A 23 5.41 -11.71 1.84
N ASP A 24 6.11 -12.08 2.92
CA ASP A 24 7.57 -11.97 3.08
C ASP A 24 8.28 -13.35 3.05
N GLU A 25 7.56 -14.38 2.63
CA GLU A 25 8.00 -15.78 2.60
C GLU A 25 9.06 -16.02 1.51
N PHE A 26 9.10 -15.16 0.48
CA PHE A 26 10.00 -15.29 -0.66
C PHE A 26 10.89 -14.05 -0.83
N SER A 27 11.95 -14.25 -1.63
CA SER A 27 12.92 -13.22 -1.98
C SER A 27 13.00 -13.10 -3.49
N ILE A 28 13.11 -11.87 -3.99
CA ILE A 28 13.27 -11.61 -5.42
C ILE A 28 14.74 -11.52 -5.80
N ASN A 29 15.08 -11.96 -7.01
CA ASN A 29 16.38 -11.68 -7.61
C ASN A 29 16.56 -10.16 -7.81
N PRO A 30 17.51 -9.52 -7.10
CA PRO A 30 17.70 -8.07 -7.16
C PRO A 30 18.20 -7.58 -8.53
N ALA A 31 18.69 -8.49 -9.40
CA ALA A 31 19.06 -8.15 -10.78
C ALA A 31 17.85 -7.75 -11.64
N ILE A 32 16.62 -8.11 -11.23
CA ILE A 32 15.39 -7.76 -11.92
C ILE A 32 14.72 -6.59 -11.18
N PRO A 33 14.51 -5.43 -11.82
CA PRO A 33 13.77 -4.32 -11.21
C PRO A 33 12.37 -4.78 -10.78
N SER A 34 12.11 -4.74 -9.47
CA SER A 34 10.90 -5.37 -8.91
C SER A 34 10.13 -4.43 -8.01
N TYR A 35 8.82 -4.32 -8.25
CA TYR A 35 7.93 -3.37 -7.58
C TYR A 35 6.74 -4.10 -6.97
N GLN A 36 6.49 -3.89 -5.68
CA GLN A 36 5.33 -4.44 -5.00
C GLN A 36 4.29 -3.35 -4.79
N LEU A 37 3.05 -3.62 -5.19
CA LEU A 37 1.92 -2.74 -4.99
C LEU A 37 0.81 -3.45 -4.21
N LEU A 38 0.31 -2.77 -3.19
CA LEU A 38 -0.84 -3.17 -2.38
C LEU A 38 -1.87 -2.04 -2.36
N TYR A 39 -3.10 -2.36 -1.97
CA TYR A 39 -4.16 -1.38 -1.75
C TYR A 39 -4.59 -1.34 -0.29
N MET A 40 -5.11 -0.18 0.11
CA MET A 40 -5.74 0.00 1.41
C MET A 40 -6.86 1.03 1.37
N PHE A 41 -7.78 0.94 2.34
CA PHE A 41 -8.77 1.98 2.64
C PHE A 41 -8.91 2.20 4.15
N PHE A 42 -9.44 3.35 4.54
CA PHE A 42 -9.75 3.62 5.95
C PHE A 42 -11.17 3.21 6.30
N SER A 43 -11.32 2.51 7.42
CA SER A 43 -12.62 2.18 8.02
C SER A 43 -12.76 2.87 9.37
N SER A 44 -13.88 3.56 9.61
CA SER A 44 -14.14 4.18 10.91
C SER A 44 -14.36 3.11 11.99
N ILE A 45 -13.79 3.33 13.17
CA ILE A 45 -14.02 2.45 14.32
C ILE A 45 -15.46 2.50 14.84
N TYR A 46 -16.21 3.56 14.48
CA TYR A 46 -17.62 3.72 14.84
C TYR A 46 -18.58 3.03 13.87
N ASN A 47 -18.07 2.29 12.89
CA ASN A 47 -18.89 1.37 12.10
C ASN A 47 -18.83 -0.03 12.75
N PRO A 48 -19.73 -0.37 13.69
CA PRO A 48 -19.62 -1.59 14.49
C PRO A 48 -19.68 -2.87 13.65
N MET A 49 -20.46 -2.87 12.56
CA MET A 49 -20.52 -4.01 11.63
C MET A 49 -19.22 -4.14 10.81
N GLY A 50 -18.67 -3.02 10.34
CA GLY A 50 -17.37 -3.00 9.68
C GLY A 50 -16.24 -3.43 10.61
N LEU A 51 -16.22 -2.94 11.85
CA LEU A 51 -15.23 -3.27 12.87
C LEU A 51 -15.25 -4.75 13.21
N LEU A 52 -16.42 -5.35 13.47
CA LEU A 52 -16.55 -6.78 13.78
C LEU A 52 -16.09 -7.66 12.63
N ILE A 53 -16.41 -7.29 11.38
CA ILE A 53 -15.93 -8.00 10.19
C ILE A 53 -14.41 -7.84 10.07
N ASN A 54 -13.88 -6.63 10.25
CA ASN A 54 -12.47 -6.33 10.16
C ASN A 54 -11.67 -7.04 11.26
N GLU A 55 -12.13 -7.06 12.50
CA GLU A 55 -11.49 -7.75 13.62
C GLU A 55 -11.56 -9.27 13.47
N LYS A 56 -12.70 -9.83 13.04
CA LYS A 56 -12.79 -11.27 12.75
C LYS A 56 -11.84 -11.66 11.63
N LYS A 57 -11.74 -10.86 10.57
CA LYS A 57 -10.88 -11.16 9.43
C LYS A 57 -9.40 -10.88 9.70
N ALA A 58 -9.08 -9.85 10.46
CA ALA A 58 -7.77 -9.61 11.05
C ALA A 58 -7.30 -10.82 11.88
N LYS A 59 -8.20 -11.38 12.71
CA LYS A 59 -7.94 -12.60 13.47
C LYS A 59 -7.79 -13.85 12.58
N ILE A 60 -8.58 -13.97 11.50
CA ILE A 60 -8.43 -15.06 10.51
C ILE A 60 -7.08 -14.99 9.80
N GLY A 61 -6.58 -13.79 9.50
CA GLY A 61 -5.25 -13.58 8.89
C GLY A 61 -4.09 -13.49 9.89
N ASN A 62 -4.34 -13.64 11.20
CA ASN A 62 -3.39 -13.38 12.29
C ASN A 62 -2.65 -12.02 12.17
N LYS A 63 -3.34 -11.00 11.65
CA LYS A 63 -2.77 -9.72 11.21
C LYS A 63 -3.54 -8.57 11.84
N GLY A 64 -2.84 -7.67 12.54
CA GLY A 64 -3.44 -6.46 13.12
C GLY A 64 -3.50 -5.32 12.11
N PHE A 65 -4.62 -4.60 12.06
CA PHE A 65 -4.75 -3.37 11.29
C PHE A 65 -4.24 -2.17 12.10
N ARG A 66 -3.50 -1.27 11.44
CA ARG A 66 -2.99 -0.06 12.09
C ARG A 66 -4.14 0.92 12.37
N LYS A 67 -4.18 1.46 13.59
CA LYS A 67 -5.11 2.52 13.99
C LYS A 67 -4.50 3.90 13.74
N TRP A 68 -5.30 4.79 13.15
CA TRP A 68 -5.01 6.19 12.88
C TRP A 68 -6.14 7.05 13.43
N GLY A 69 -5.99 7.51 14.68
CA GLY A 69 -7.09 8.19 15.39
C GLY A 69 -8.33 7.31 15.49
N GLU A 70 -9.42 7.73 14.86
CA GLU A 70 -10.72 7.02 14.86
C GLU A 70 -10.91 6.08 13.65
N TYR A 71 -9.81 5.74 12.97
CA TYR A 71 -9.84 4.92 11.76
C TYR A 71 -8.88 3.73 11.87
N LEU A 72 -9.25 2.63 11.22
CA LEU A 72 -8.37 1.50 10.94
C LEU A 72 -7.92 1.58 9.48
N ALA A 73 -6.62 1.42 9.24
CA ALA A 73 -6.05 1.19 7.92
C ALA A 73 -6.28 -0.28 7.55
N ILE A 74 -7.28 -0.51 6.70
CA ILE A 74 -7.56 -1.84 6.14
C ILE A 74 -6.70 -2.01 4.91
N VAL A 75 -5.54 -2.61 5.11
CA VAL A 75 -4.63 -3.06 4.05
C VAL A 75 -5.06 -4.47 3.65
N ASP A 76 -4.77 -4.88 2.41
CA ASP A 76 -4.95 -6.26 1.93
C ASP A 76 -4.91 -7.30 3.08
N TRP A 77 -5.99 -8.01 3.38
CA TRP A 77 -6.01 -8.90 4.55
C TRP A 77 -5.21 -10.18 4.36
N VAL A 78 -4.88 -10.55 3.11
CA VAL A 78 -4.08 -11.73 2.83
C VAL A 78 -2.63 -11.40 3.11
N VAL A 79 -2.15 -10.28 2.57
CA VAL A 79 -0.72 -9.91 2.59
C VAL A 79 -0.41 -8.93 3.72
N ASN A 80 -1.36 -8.10 4.14
CA ASN A 80 -1.21 -6.94 5.02
C ASN A 80 -0.07 -6.04 4.54
N GLU A 81 0.69 -5.41 5.43
CA GLU A 81 1.79 -4.52 5.03
C GLU A 81 3.14 -5.24 4.81
N HIS A 82 3.12 -6.55 4.57
CA HIS A 82 4.35 -7.34 4.43
C HIS A 82 5.07 -7.02 3.12
N ARG A 83 6.37 -6.75 3.25
CA ARG A 83 7.26 -6.42 2.14
C ARG A 83 8.03 -7.66 1.71
N ILE A 84 7.96 -8.01 0.43
CA ILE A 84 8.79 -9.08 -0.13
C ILE A 84 10.28 -8.72 0.00
N LYS A 85 11.11 -9.72 0.32
CA LYS A 85 12.55 -9.52 0.48
C LYS A 85 13.20 -9.14 -0.86
N ARG A 86 14.13 -8.19 -0.82
CA ARG A 86 14.95 -7.71 -1.96
C ARG A 86 14.17 -7.05 -3.11
N ILE A 87 12.88 -6.73 -2.95
CA ILE A 87 12.22 -5.86 -3.94
C ILE A 87 12.87 -4.49 -3.97
N LYS A 88 12.80 -3.84 -5.13
CA LYS A 88 13.35 -2.49 -5.32
C LYS A 88 12.54 -1.45 -4.56
N LYS A 89 11.20 -1.57 -4.58
CA LYS A 89 10.30 -0.61 -3.92
C LYS A 89 8.93 -1.19 -3.64
N MET A 90 8.38 -0.88 -2.47
CA MET A 90 6.99 -1.17 -2.11
C MET A 90 6.14 0.11 -2.08
N GLY A 91 4.90 0.02 -2.54
CA GLY A 91 3.88 1.05 -2.32
C GLY A 91 2.57 0.44 -1.85
N ILE A 92 1.94 1.07 -0.85
CA ILE A 92 0.56 0.78 -0.48
C ILE A 92 -0.28 1.99 -0.90
N VAL A 93 -1.16 1.80 -1.88
CA VAL A 93 -2.01 2.84 -2.44
C VAL A 93 -3.22 3.04 -1.52
N HIS A 94 -3.45 4.28 -1.11
CA HIS A 94 -4.72 4.64 -0.47
C HIS A 94 -5.79 4.78 -1.55
N TYR A 95 -6.78 3.88 -1.53
CA TYR A 95 -7.91 3.92 -2.44
C TYR A 95 -9.21 3.54 -1.74
N GLN A 96 -9.96 4.57 -1.32
CA GLN A 96 -11.12 4.42 -0.45
C GLN A 96 -12.25 3.55 -1.03
N ASP A 97 -12.40 3.54 -2.36
CA ASP A 97 -13.50 2.85 -3.05
C ASP A 97 -13.27 1.34 -3.23
N THR A 98 -12.06 0.85 -2.92
CA THR A 98 -11.73 -0.59 -2.99
C THR A 98 -12.64 -1.44 -2.11
N GLY A 99 -13.00 -0.93 -0.93
CA GLY A 99 -13.71 -1.68 0.09
C GLY A 99 -12.97 -2.98 0.45
N TRP A 100 -13.68 -3.94 1.06
CA TRP A 100 -13.06 -5.21 1.41
C TRP A 100 -12.65 -5.96 0.13
N SER A 101 -13.56 -6.51 -0.66
CA SER A 101 -13.20 -7.31 -1.85
C SER A 101 -12.14 -6.69 -2.79
N GLY A 102 -12.06 -5.36 -2.88
CA GLY A 102 -11.12 -4.68 -3.76
C GLY A 102 -9.68 -4.55 -3.26
N VAL A 103 -9.39 -4.53 -1.95
CA VAL A 103 -7.97 -4.34 -1.53
C VAL A 103 -7.06 -5.50 -1.91
N HIS A 104 -7.63 -6.67 -2.18
CA HIS A 104 -6.92 -7.81 -2.76
C HIS A 104 -7.22 -7.99 -4.26
N GLY A 105 -8.47 -7.81 -4.69
CA GLY A 105 -8.91 -8.14 -6.05
C GLY A 105 -8.77 -7.04 -7.12
N TRP A 106 -8.57 -5.77 -6.76
CA TRP A 106 -8.50 -4.66 -7.73
C TRP A 106 -7.15 -4.52 -8.44
N THR A 107 -6.18 -5.34 -8.05
CA THR A 107 -4.92 -5.53 -8.77
C THR A 107 -5.10 -6.05 -10.19
N ASN A 108 -6.27 -6.58 -10.54
CA ASN A 108 -6.58 -7.11 -11.87
C ASN A 108 -7.01 -6.03 -12.91
N GLY A 109 -7.12 -4.75 -12.52
CA GLY A 109 -7.48 -3.66 -13.44
C GLY A 109 -6.27 -2.99 -14.09
N THR A 110 -6.42 -2.43 -15.30
CA THR A 110 -5.33 -1.74 -16.02
C THR A 110 -4.82 -0.48 -15.31
N GLU A 111 -5.62 0.12 -14.43
CA GLU A 111 -5.20 1.26 -13.62
C GLU A 111 -4.04 0.96 -12.67
N VAL A 112 -3.81 -0.32 -12.34
CA VAL A 112 -2.69 -0.76 -11.52
C VAL A 112 -1.35 -0.31 -12.12
N PHE A 113 -1.22 -0.31 -13.45
CA PHE A 113 -0.02 0.12 -14.14
C PHE A 113 0.25 1.62 -13.97
N ASN A 114 -0.79 2.45 -13.86
CA ASN A 114 -0.62 3.86 -13.52
C ASN A 114 -0.06 4.03 -12.11
N LYS A 115 -0.53 3.22 -11.14
CA LYS A 115 -0.06 3.26 -9.76
C LYS A 115 1.38 2.75 -9.64
N VAL A 116 1.73 1.72 -10.40
CA VAL A 116 3.10 1.20 -10.51
C VAL A 116 4.03 2.23 -11.17
N SER A 117 3.57 2.94 -12.20
CA SER A 117 4.33 4.04 -12.81
C SER A 117 4.62 5.14 -11.80
N ASP A 118 3.60 5.60 -11.07
CA ASP A 118 3.77 6.59 -10.00
C ASP A 118 4.69 6.07 -8.88
N LEU A 119 4.62 4.79 -8.53
CA LEU A 119 5.49 4.18 -7.53
C LEU A 119 6.96 4.27 -7.94
N LYS A 120 7.29 4.16 -9.22
CA LYS A 120 8.67 4.24 -9.72
C LYS A 120 9.30 5.61 -9.48
N GLU A 121 8.53 6.68 -9.62
CA GLU A 121 9.02 8.07 -9.55
C GLU A 121 8.83 8.74 -8.19
N VAL A 122 7.83 8.31 -7.40
CA VAL A 122 7.48 8.99 -6.14
C VAL A 122 8.66 9.01 -5.17
N GLN A 123 8.91 10.15 -4.54
CA GLN A 123 9.92 10.27 -3.48
C GLN A 123 9.25 10.71 -2.20
N THR A 124 9.87 10.38 -1.08
CA THR A 124 9.41 10.78 0.25
C THR A 124 10.32 11.85 0.83
N PHE A 125 9.75 12.74 1.63
CA PHE A 125 10.48 13.82 2.29
C PHE A 125 9.82 14.17 3.63
N ASP A 126 10.59 14.78 4.53
CA ASP A 126 10.06 15.29 5.79
C ASP A 126 9.31 16.59 5.56
N ALA A 127 8.13 16.69 6.14
CA ALA A 127 7.28 17.86 6.03
C ALA A 127 6.63 18.20 7.37
N ILE A 128 6.37 19.49 7.56
CA ILE A 128 5.55 20.04 8.62
C ILE A 128 4.38 20.73 7.96
N GLY A 129 3.17 20.48 8.44
CA GLY A 129 1.97 21.15 7.97
C GLY A 129 0.99 21.39 9.10
N GLU A 130 0.00 22.23 8.84
CA GLU A 130 -1.10 22.49 9.76
C GLU A 130 -2.41 22.04 9.14
N TYR A 131 -3.22 21.32 9.92
CA TYR A 131 -4.55 20.91 9.53
C TYR A 131 -5.50 21.02 10.72
N ASP A 132 -6.63 21.72 10.56
CA ASP A 132 -7.59 21.98 11.66
C ASP A 132 -6.90 22.53 12.93
N LYS A 133 -6.01 23.52 12.75
CA LYS A 133 -5.23 24.16 13.83
C LYS A 133 -4.29 23.22 14.60
N LYS A 134 -4.05 22.02 14.07
CA LYS A 134 -3.09 21.06 14.62
C LYS A 134 -1.88 20.99 13.69
N VAL A 135 -0.70 21.07 14.29
CA VAL A 135 0.57 20.89 13.58
C VAL A 135 0.85 19.40 13.47
N TYR A 136 1.15 18.95 12.26
CA TYR A 136 1.58 17.60 11.95
C TYR A 136 2.98 17.65 11.35
N SER A 137 3.85 16.75 11.80
CA SER A 137 5.15 16.51 11.19
C SER A 137 5.28 15.03 10.84
N GLY A 138 5.97 14.76 9.74
CA GLY A 138 6.20 13.38 9.30
C GLY A 138 6.55 13.30 7.82
N LYS A 139 6.42 12.10 7.26
CA LYS A 139 6.73 11.87 5.85
C LYS A 139 5.58 12.30 4.96
N GLN A 140 5.94 13.01 3.91
CA GLN A 140 5.09 13.35 2.77
C GLN A 140 5.68 12.72 1.50
N GLN A 141 4.88 12.65 0.44
CA GLN A 141 5.31 12.21 -0.89
C GLN A 141 5.38 13.37 -1.90
N THR A 142 6.21 13.23 -2.92
CA THR A 142 6.19 14.11 -4.09
C THR A 142 4.89 13.93 -4.89
N LYS A 143 4.53 14.96 -5.65
CA LYS A 143 3.45 14.86 -6.64
C LYS A 143 3.90 13.92 -7.76
N THR A 144 3.04 12.99 -8.12
CA THR A 144 3.25 12.06 -9.23
C THR A 144 2.40 12.42 -10.44
N THR A 145 2.78 11.92 -11.60
CA THR A 145 2.15 12.19 -12.89
C THR A 145 0.68 11.75 -12.90
N LYS A 146 0.36 10.59 -12.31
CA LYS A 146 -1.02 10.07 -12.24
C LYS A 146 -1.72 10.40 -10.92
N GLY A 147 -1.09 11.19 -10.05
CA GLY A 147 -1.69 11.69 -8.81
C GLY A 147 -2.00 10.61 -7.77
N THR A 148 -1.29 9.48 -7.80
CA THR A 148 -1.48 8.39 -6.84
C THR A 148 -1.14 8.84 -5.42
N LYS A 149 -2.09 8.62 -4.50
CA LYS A 149 -1.88 8.78 -3.06
C LYS A 149 -1.41 7.46 -2.46
N PHE A 150 -0.21 7.46 -1.93
CA PHE A 150 0.33 6.33 -1.19
C PHE A 150 0.06 6.53 0.30
N TYR A 151 -0.43 5.48 0.94
CA TYR A 151 -0.47 5.34 2.39
C TYR A 151 0.93 5.08 2.95
N ARG A 152 1.72 4.27 2.24
CA ARG A 152 3.07 3.88 2.65
C ARG A 152 3.96 3.66 1.43
N ILE A 153 5.22 4.08 1.52
CA ILE A 153 6.27 3.80 0.54
C ILE A 153 7.43 3.16 1.31
N ASP A 154 7.81 1.93 0.93
CA ASP A 154 8.75 1.08 1.68
C ASP A 154 8.45 1.02 3.18
N ASN A 155 9.23 1.70 4.02
CA ASN A 155 9.07 1.71 5.49
C ASN A 155 8.45 3.01 6.01
N GLU A 156 8.07 3.92 5.13
CA GLU A 156 7.64 5.27 5.47
C GLU A 156 6.14 5.45 5.24
N TYR A 157 5.42 5.76 6.32
CA TYR A 157 3.99 6.12 6.25
C TYR A 157 3.85 7.57 5.81
N ILE A 158 3.04 7.81 4.78
CA ILE A 158 2.78 9.15 4.29
C ILE A 158 1.70 9.76 5.19
N ILE A 159 2.13 10.42 6.27
CA ILE A 159 1.27 10.92 7.34
C ILE A 159 0.18 11.85 6.80
N PHE A 160 0.54 12.65 5.79
CA PHE A 160 -0.35 13.58 5.11
C PHE A 160 -1.42 12.92 4.23
N ASN A 161 -1.40 11.60 4.10
CA ASN A 161 -2.45 10.79 3.47
C ASN A 161 -3.20 9.91 4.48
N CYS A 162 -2.86 9.99 5.78
CA CYS A 162 -3.46 9.20 6.86
C CYS A 162 -4.37 10.07 7.73
N PRO A 163 -5.53 9.58 8.21
CA PRO A 163 -6.40 10.34 9.08
C PRO A 163 -5.76 10.60 10.46
N PRO A 164 -6.19 11.65 11.17
CA PRO A 164 -7.33 12.51 10.86
C PRO A 164 -7.01 13.57 9.79
N ILE A 165 -7.65 13.46 8.62
CA ILE A 165 -7.70 14.51 7.60
C ILE A 165 -9.19 14.66 7.32
N VAL A 166 -9.78 15.72 7.87
CA VAL A 166 -11.23 16.00 7.81
C VAL A 166 -11.67 16.03 6.35
N LYS A 167 -12.77 15.31 6.06
CA LYS A 167 -13.42 15.37 4.76
C LYS A 167 -13.90 16.80 4.53
N ILE A 168 -13.61 17.36 3.35
CA ILE A 168 -14.34 18.51 2.84
C ILE A 168 -15.80 18.06 2.70
N SER A 169 -16.68 18.64 3.52
CA SER A 169 -18.11 18.73 3.23
C SER A 169 -18.36 19.92 2.33
#